data_AF-Q2YNW7-F1
#
_entry.id   AF-Q2YNW7-F1
#
_cell.length_a   1.000
_cell.length_b   1.000
_cell.length_c   1.000
_cell.angle_alpha   90.00
_cell.angle_beta   90.00
_cell.angle_gamma   90.00
#
_symmetry.space_group_name_H-M   'P 1'
#
loop_
_entity.id
_entity.type
_entity.pdbx_description
1 polymer ?
#
loop_
_entity_poly.entity_id
_entity_poly.type
_entity_poly.pdbx_seq_one_letter_code
_entity_poly.pdbx_strand_id
1 'polypeptide(L)'
;MPFACAVFSAGFGAPIKNSFSPRNPSLLFDIDPPEQQQAEQGNEGIALRMACQSPDAIRMELGLGPELKRADLQRCRRRFAAQNHPDRLPPQFREAAEQRMKTANALLDAAMLLAHA
;
A
#
# COMPACT_ATOMS: atom_id res chain seq x y z
N MET A 1 -32.74 -39.70 15.51
CA MET A 1 -33.53 -38.55 15.97
C MET A 1 -33.07 -37.31 15.20
N PRO A 2 -33.79 -36.86 14.15
CA PRO A 2 -33.48 -35.61 13.45
C PRO A 2 -34.14 -34.41 14.16
N PHE A 3 -33.40 -33.34 14.43
CA PHE A 3 -33.94 -32.09 14.97
C PHE A 3 -34.29 -31.11 13.85
N ALA A 4 -35.45 -30.47 13.99
CA ALA A 4 -36.19 -29.73 12.98
C ALA A 4 -35.65 -28.31 12.70
N CYS A 5 -35.92 -27.85 11.48
CA CYS A 5 -35.77 -26.48 11.00
C CYS A 5 -36.65 -25.48 11.78
N ALA A 6 -36.13 -24.26 11.97
CA ALA A 6 -36.95 -23.07 12.19
C ALA A 6 -36.63 -22.04 11.10
N VAL A 7 -37.67 -21.66 10.38
CA VAL A 7 -37.70 -20.59 9.37
C VAL A 7 -37.81 -19.25 10.12
N PHE A 8 -37.00 -18.27 9.75
CA PHE A 8 -37.23 -16.88 10.15
C PHE A 8 -37.41 -16.05 8.89
N SER A 9 -38.66 -15.79 8.55
CA SER A 9 -39.05 -14.81 7.54
C SER A 9 -39.29 -13.47 8.24
N ALA A 10 -38.49 -12.47 7.89
CA ALA A 10 -38.84 -11.07 8.12
C ALA A 10 -38.71 -10.36 6.78
N GLY A 11 -39.88 -10.03 6.21
CA GLY A 11 -39.99 -9.12 5.08
C GLY A 11 -39.98 -7.68 5.57
N PHE A 12 -39.24 -6.82 4.87
CA PHE A 12 -39.51 -5.40 4.86
C PHE A 12 -39.45 -4.92 3.41
N GLY A 13 -40.63 -4.58 2.88
CA GLY A 13 -40.80 -4.07 1.54
C GLY A 13 -40.58 -2.56 1.48
N ALA A 14 -39.86 -2.13 0.44
CA ALA A 14 -40.12 -0.88 -0.26
C ALA A 14 -39.67 -1.07 -1.72
N PRO A 15 -40.50 -0.72 -2.72
CA PRO A 15 -40.17 -0.94 -4.12
C PRO A 15 -39.18 0.13 -4.58
N ILE A 16 -37.91 -0.24 -4.72
CA ILE A 16 -37.02 0.54 -5.58
C ILE A 16 -37.54 0.34 -7.00
N LYS A 17 -38.02 1.44 -7.60
CA LYS A 17 -38.55 1.49 -8.96
C LYS A 17 -37.45 1.04 -9.93
N ASN A 18 -37.44 -0.23 -10.29
CA ASN A 18 -36.76 -0.70 -11.48
C ASN A 18 -37.50 -0.12 -12.68
N SER A 19 -37.01 1.02 -13.18
CA SER A 19 -37.26 1.42 -14.56
C SER A 19 -36.50 0.44 -15.46
N PHE A 20 -37.07 -0.74 -15.67
CA PHE A 20 -36.62 -1.66 -16.69
C PHE A 20 -37.02 -1.06 -18.05
N SER A 21 -36.10 -0.30 -18.65
CA SER A 21 -36.23 0.14 -20.04
C SER A 21 -36.00 -1.07 -20.96
N PRO A 22 -36.88 -1.34 -21.95
CA PRO A 22 -36.73 -2.50 -22.81
C PRO A 22 -35.67 -2.25 -23.89
N ARG A 23 -34.73 -3.20 -23.99
CA ARG A 23 -33.92 -3.56 -25.17
C ARG A 23 -33.27 -2.42 -25.95
N ASN A 24 -32.01 -2.17 -25.62
CA ASN A 24 -30.98 -1.91 -26.63
C ASN A 24 -29.88 -2.97 -26.48
N PRO A 25 -29.78 -3.98 -27.37
CA PRO A 25 -28.77 -5.04 -27.27
C PRO A 25 -27.34 -4.57 -27.63
N SER A 26 -27.10 -3.25 -27.62
CA SER A 26 -25.82 -2.64 -28.00
C SER A 26 -25.04 -2.06 -26.80
N LEU A 27 -25.60 -2.09 -25.58
CA LEU A 27 -24.94 -1.56 -24.36
C LEU A 27 -24.38 -2.68 -23.48
N LEU A 28 -23.97 -3.80 -24.08
CA LEU A 28 -23.38 -4.94 -23.35
C LEU A 28 -21.95 -4.65 -22.88
N PHE A 29 -21.30 -3.57 -23.34
CA PHE A 29 -19.89 -3.28 -23.07
C PHE A 29 -19.55 -1.79 -22.87
N ASP A 30 -20.48 -0.94 -22.40
CA ASP A 30 -20.18 0.47 -22.04
C ASP A 30 -19.80 0.62 -20.56
N ILE A 31 -18.93 -0.28 -20.08
CA ILE A 31 -18.13 0.02 -18.89
C ILE A 31 -16.89 0.72 -19.44
N ASP A 32 -16.86 2.05 -19.42
CA ASP A 32 -15.59 2.77 -19.50
C ASP A 32 -14.65 2.14 -18.47
N PRO A 33 -13.48 1.60 -18.86
CA PRO A 33 -12.60 0.95 -17.90
C PRO A 33 -12.12 1.99 -16.88
N PRO A 34 -12.44 1.87 -15.57
CA PRO A 34 -11.87 2.78 -14.57
C PRO A 34 -10.45 2.33 -14.18
N GLU A 35 -9.72 1.63 -15.04
CA GLU A 35 -8.40 1.07 -14.74
C GLU A 35 -7.27 2.12 -14.86
N GLN A 36 -7.45 3.18 -15.65
CA GLN A 36 -6.40 4.19 -15.86
C GLN A 36 -6.27 5.17 -14.69
N GLN A 37 -7.38 5.69 -14.17
CA GLN A 37 -7.35 6.70 -13.10
C GLN A 37 -6.85 6.15 -11.76
N GLN A 38 -7.09 4.88 -11.44
CA GLN A 38 -6.61 4.27 -10.19
C GLN A 38 -5.11 3.97 -10.23
N ALA A 39 -4.58 3.57 -11.39
CA ALA A 39 -3.16 3.32 -11.57
C ALA A 39 -2.34 4.64 -11.50
N GLU A 40 -2.87 5.72 -12.05
CA GLU A 40 -2.23 7.05 -12.02
C GLU A 40 -2.21 7.65 -10.60
N GLN A 41 -3.28 7.46 -9.83
CA GLN A 41 -3.36 7.92 -8.43
C GLN A 41 -2.45 7.14 -7.47
N GLY A 42 -2.28 5.83 -7.68
CA GLY A 42 -1.29 5.05 -6.94
C GLY A 42 0.15 5.47 -7.24
N ASN A 43 0.38 5.94 -8.46
CA ASN A 43 1.68 6.30 -9.00
C ASN A 43 2.18 7.65 -8.46
N GLU A 44 1.31 8.67 -8.36
CA GLU A 44 1.65 9.99 -7.81
C GLU A 44 2.15 9.92 -6.36
N GLY A 45 1.51 9.11 -5.51
CA GLY A 45 1.93 8.94 -4.12
C GLY A 45 3.30 8.27 -3.97
N ILE A 46 3.62 7.33 -4.87
CA ILE A 46 4.95 6.71 -4.97
C ILE A 46 5.96 7.75 -5.46
N ALA A 47 5.62 8.50 -6.51
CA ALA A 47 6.49 9.51 -7.10
C ALA A 47 6.91 10.58 -6.09
N LEU A 48 5.96 11.11 -5.30
CA LEU A 48 6.24 12.08 -4.24
C LEU A 48 7.22 11.53 -3.21
N ARG A 49 7.05 10.27 -2.79
CA ARG A 49 7.95 9.63 -1.83
C ARG A 49 9.34 9.41 -2.42
N MET A 50 9.41 9.00 -3.68
CA MET A 50 10.66 8.73 -4.39
C MET A 50 11.42 10.00 -4.76
N ALA A 51 10.75 11.16 -4.84
CA ALA A 51 11.40 12.45 -5.01
C ALA A 51 12.22 12.87 -3.78
N CYS A 52 11.81 12.45 -2.57
CA CYS A 52 12.55 12.74 -1.33
C CYS A 52 13.76 11.80 -1.13
N GLN A 53 14.91 12.24 -1.63
CA GLN A 53 16.19 11.51 -1.57
C GLN A 53 17.15 12.00 -0.46
N SER A 54 16.77 13.02 0.32
CA SER A 54 17.63 13.56 1.37
C SER A 54 17.92 12.52 2.46
N PRO A 55 19.18 12.29 2.86
CA PRO A 55 19.53 11.39 3.96
C PRO A 55 18.83 11.72 5.27
N ASP A 56 18.61 13.01 5.57
CA ASP A 56 17.93 13.44 6.79
C ASP A 56 16.44 13.08 6.75
N ALA A 57 15.78 13.25 5.61
CA ALA A 57 14.39 12.84 5.44
C ALA A 57 14.23 11.33 5.61
N ILE A 58 15.15 10.55 5.04
CA ILE A 58 15.17 9.08 5.19
C ILE A 58 15.45 8.68 6.65
N ARG A 59 16.35 9.38 7.35
CA ARG A 59 16.61 9.17 8.78
C ARG A 59 15.34 9.39 9.62
N MET A 60 14.60 10.46 9.35
CA MET A 60 13.33 10.73 10.03
C MET A 60 12.28 9.66 9.73
N GLU A 61 12.14 9.23 8.46
CA GLU A 61 11.20 8.17 8.06
C GLU A 61 11.53 6.82 8.74
N LEU A 62 12.82 6.51 8.90
CA LEU A 62 13.28 5.32 9.62
C LEU A 62 13.01 5.39 11.13
N GLY A 63 12.79 6.58 11.68
CA GLY A 63 12.62 6.80 13.11
C GLY A 63 13.88 6.44 13.92
N LEU A 64 15.07 6.71 13.37
CA LEU A 64 16.33 6.43 14.07
C LEU A 64 16.51 7.39 15.25
N GLY A 65 16.64 6.82 16.44
CA GLY A 65 16.90 7.49 17.71
C GLY A 65 18.05 6.82 18.47
N PRO A 66 18.67 7.53 19.43
CA PRO A 66 19.89 7.09 20.10
C PRO A 66 19.70 5.87 21.04
N GLU A 67 18.47 5.59 21.48
CA GLU A 67 18.18 4.51 22.44
C GLU A 67 17.71 3.20 21.79
N LEU A 68 17.65 3.12 20.46
CA LEU A 68 17.16 1.93 19.78
C LEU A 68 18.14 0.75 19.91
N LYS A 69 17.61 -0.39 20.35
CA LYS A 69 18.35 -1.65 20.40
C LYS A 69 18.53 -2.19 18.99
N ARG A 70 19.52 -3.07 18.81
CA ARG A 70 19.77 -3.74 17.52
C ARG A 70 18.54 -4.44 16.94
N ALA A 71 17.72 -5.07 17.79
CA ALA A 71 16.50 -5.75 17.36
C ALA A 71 15.47 -4.77 16.76
N ASP A 72 15.38 -3.56 17.30
CA ASP A 72 14.46 -2.53 16.82
C ASP A 72 14.95 -1.91 15.52
N LEU A 73 16.26 -1.68 15.38
CA LEU A 73 16.87 -1.25 14.12
C LEU A 73 16.58 -2.24 12.98
N GLN A 74 16.69 -3.54 13.25
CA GLN A 74 16.31 -4.57 12.28
C GLN A 74 14.81 -4.55 11.94
N ARG A 75 13.95 -4.23 12.91
CA ARG A 75 12.52 -4.03 12.65
C ARG A 75 12.27 -2.80 11.76
N CYS A 76 12.97 -1.70 12.01
CA CYS A 76 12.91 -0.50 11.17
C CYS A 76 13.37 -0.81 9.74
N ARG A 77 14.47 -1.55 9.56
CA ARG A 77 14.93 -2.02 8.24
C ARG A 77 13.83 -2.74 7.47
N ARG A 78 13.21 -3.74 8.09
CA ARG A 78 12.14 -4.54 7.45
C ARG A 78 10.94 -3.67 7.07
N ARG A 79 10.53 -2.76 7.94
CA ARG A 79 9.40 -1.84 7.70
C ARG A 79 9.69 -0.89 6.53
N PHE A 80 10.91 -0.34 6.48
CA PHE A 80 11.33 0.54 5.40
C PHE A 80 11.40 -0.21 4.08
N ALA A 81 11.98 -1.41 4.08
CA ALA A 81 12.05 -2.24 2.89
C ALA A 81 10.66 -2.61 2.36
N ALA A 82 9.70 -2.91 3.23
CA ALA A 82 8.35 -3.22 2.79
C ALA A 82 7.70 -2.12 1.94
N GLN A 83 8.07 -0.85 2.16
CA GLN A 83 7.48 0.31 1.47
C GLN A 83 8.33 0.88 0.34
N ASN A 84 9.64 0.57 0.32
CA ASN A 84 10.62 1.20 -0.57
C ASN A 84 11.49 0.19 -1.35
N HIS A 85 11.14 -1.11 -1.35
CA HIS A 85 11.92 -2.10 -2.12
C HIS A 85 11.73 -1.91 -3.64
N PRO A 86 12.82 -1.91 -4.44
CA PRO A 86 12.73 -1.72 -5.90
C PRO A 86 11.82 -2.75 -6.57
N ASP A 87 11.88 -4.02 -6.16
CA ASP A 87 11.06 -5.09 -6.76
C ASP A 87 9.55 -4.92 -6.56
N ARG A 88 9.12 -4.12 -5.57
CA ARG A 88 7.69 -3.89 -5.28
C ARG A 88 7.13 -2.68 -6.00
N LEU A 89 7.97 -1.93 -6.71
CA LEU A 89 7.60 -0.66 -7.33
C LEU A 89 7.64 -0.76 -8.87
N PRO A 90 6.86 0.10 -9.55
CA PRO A 90 6.92 0.23 -11.00
C PRO A 90 8.35 0.49 -11.49
N PRO A 91 8.71 0.02 -12.71
CA PRO A 91 10.07 0.10 -13.23
C PRO A 91 10.65 1.52 -13.21
N GLN A 92 9.83 2.55 -13.46
CA GLN A 92 10.25 3.95 -13.44
C GLN A 92 10.77 4.45 -12.07
N PHE A 93 10.46 3.78 -10.96
CA PHE A 93 10.91 4.17 -9.62
C PHE A 93 11.97 3.26 -9.03
N ARG A 94 12.35 2.18 -9.72
CA ARG A 94 13.28 1.19 -9.17
C ARG A 94 14.62 1.80 -8.80
N GLU A 95 15.16 2.65 -9.67
CA GLU A 95 16.43 3.35 -9.41
C GLU A 95 16.33 4.28 -8.20
N ALA A 96 15.26 5.07 -8.12
CA ALA A 96 15.02 5.96 -6.99
C ALA A 96 14.82 5.19 -5.67
N ALA A 97 14.12 4.06 -5.72
CA ALA A 97 13.89 3.17 -4.59
C ALA A 97 15.18 2.47 -4.14
N GLU A 98 16.00 2.01 -5.08
CA GLU A 98 17.32 1.44 -4.82
C GLU A 98 18.22 2.46 -4.11
N GLN A 99 18.25 3.71 -4.60
CA GLN A 99 19.02 4.77 -3.97
C GLN A 99 18.58 5.01 -2.52
N ARG A 100 17.26 5.11 -2.28
CA ARG A 100 16.72 5.28 -0.92
C ARG A 100 17.05 4.09 -0.02
N MET A 101 16.98 2.87 -0.55
CA MET A 101 17.34 1.65 0.18
C MET A 101 18.82 1.63 0.56
N LYS A 102 19.72 2.03 -0.35
CA LYS A 102 21.16 2.15 -0.07
C LYS A 102 21.43 3.16 1.05
N THR A 103 20.83 4.35 0.97
CA THR A 103 20.97 5.37 2.02
C THR A 103 20.42 4.89 3.36
N ALA A 104 19.23 4.27 3.36
CA ALA A 104 18.63 3.73 4.57
C ALA A 104 19.49 2.64 5.21
N ASN A 105 20.04 1.73 4.40
CA ASN A 105 20.92 0.66 4.88
C ASN A 105 22.18 1.24 5.54
N ALA A 106 22.84 2.20 4.89
CA ALA A 106 24.02 2.86 5.45
C ALA A 106 23.73 3.56 6.79
N LEU A 107 22.59 4.24 6.92
CA LEU A 107 22.16 4.87 8.17
C LEU A 107 21.88 3.85 9.28
N LEU A 108 21.22 2.75 8.94
CA LEU A 108 20.92 1.65 9.87
C LEU A 108 22.19 0.93 10.32
N ASP A 109 23.14 0.71 9.42
CA ASP A 109 24.43 0.09 9.74
C ASP A 109 25.24 0.99 10.69
N ALA A 110 25.30 2.30 10.42
CA ALA A 110 25.90 3.26 11.34
C ALA A 110 25.23 3.23 12.73
N ALA A 111 23.89 3.21 12.78
CA ALA A 111 23.16 3.10 14.04
C ALA A 111 23.44 1.78 14.77
N MET A 112 23.61 0.65 14.06
CA MET A 112 23.92 -0.65 14.67
C MET A 112 25.31 -0.73 15.28
N LEU A 113 26.27 0.06 14.76
CA LEU A 113 27.60 0.21 15.35
C LEU A 113 27.55 1.00 16.66
N LEU A 114 26.68 2.02 16.72
CA LEU A 114 26.50 2.85 17.91
C LEU A 114 25.62 2.17 18.98
N ALA A 115 24.65 1.36 18.57
CA ALA A 115 23.78 0.64 19.49
C ALA A 115 24.58 -0.41 20.29
N HIS A 116 24.56 -0.30 21.61
CA HIS A 116 25.08 -1.33 22.51
C HIS A 116 24.18 -2.58 22.46
N ALA A 117 24.80 -3.75 22.70
CA ALA A 117 24.16 -5.06 22.60
C ALA A 117 23.08 -5.26 23.67
#